data_AF-A0A7J3FBB8-F1
#
_entry.id   AF-A0A7J3FBB8-F1
#
_cell.length_a   1.000
_cell.length_b   1.000
_cell.length_c   1.000
_cell.angle_alpha   90.00
_cell.angle_beta   90.00
_cell.angle_gamma   90.00
#
_symmetry.space_group_name_H-M   'P 1'
#
loop_
_entity.id
_entity.type
_entity.pdbx_description
1 polymer ?
#
loop_
_entity_poly.entity_id
_entity_poly.type
_entity_poly.pdbx_seq_one_letter_code
_entity_poly.pdbx_strand_id
1 'polypeptide(L)' 'MKILSIEELDFEKCGGILPVVVQEYGSGKVLTLAYVNREALEKTMETGYAHYFRRSHGRVMKKGEKSGNVQEVLDIL' A
#
# COMPACT_ATOMS: atom_id res chain seq x y z
N MET A 1 7.89 -15.40 9.06
CA MET A 1 7.40 -14.19 8.38
C MET A 1 5.90 -14.15 8.62
N LYS A 2 5.43 -13.20 9.43
CA LYS A 2 4.00 -13.15 9.80
C LYS A 2 3.30 -12.47 8.62
N ILE A 3 2.59 -13.26 7.81
CA ILE A 3 1.73 -12.69 6.79
C ILE A 3 0.62 -11.98 7.54
N LEU A 4 0.59 -10.64 7.47
CA LEU A 4 -0.52 -9.85 7.99
C LEU A 4 -1.80 -10.32 7.30
N SER A 5 -2.79 -10.70 8.11
CA SER A 5 -4.15 -10.90 7.64
C SER A 5 -4.80 -9.53 7.52
N ILE A 6 -5.30 -9.17 6.33
CA ILE A 6 -5.99 -7.89 6.09
C ILE A 6 -7.19 -7.74 7.05
N GLU A 7 -7.77 -8.85 7.48
CA GLU A 7 -8.89 -8.94 8.40
C GLU A 7 -8.54 -8.42 9.81
N GLU A 8 -7.27 -8.47 10.22
CA GLU A 8 -6.81 -7.98 11.53
C GLU A 8 -6.62 -6.45 11.56
N LEU A 9 -6.70 -5.78 10.41
CA LEU A 9 -6.47 -4.35 10.29
C LEU A 9 -7.75 -3.54 10.54
N ASP A 10 -7.65 -2.59 11.47
CA ASP A 10 -8.75 -1.69 11.85
C ASP A 10 -8.87 -0.49 10.89
N PHE A 11 -9.48 -0.72 9.73
CA PHE A 11 -9.77 0.34 8.77
C PHE A 11 -10.79 1.35 9.30
N GLU A 12 -11.71 0.94 10.18
CA GLU A 12 -12.79 1.81 10.68
C GLU A 12 -12.24 2.95 11.54
N LYS A 13 -11.25 2.66 12.39
CA LYS A 13 -10.57 3.67 13.23
C LYS A 13 -9.97 4.83 12.43
N CYS A 14 -9.61 4.60 11.17
CA CYS A 14 -9.05 5.63 10.29
C CYS A 14 -10.00 6.04 9.15
N GLY A 15 -11.30 5.77 9.27
CA GLY A 15 -12.31 6.22 8.31
C GLY A 15 -12.25 5.48 6.97
N GLY A 16 -11.93 4.18 6.99
CA GLY A 16 -11.88 3.30 5.83
C GLY A 16 -10.55 3.27 5.08
N ILE A 17 -9.53 4.00 5.55
CA ILE A 17 -8.19 4.05 4.95
C ILE A 17 -7.11 3.97 6.02
N LEU A 18 -5.98 3.33 5.72
CA LEU A 18 -4.84 3.22 6.61
C LEU A 18 -3.63 3.95 6.03
N PRO A 19 -2.82 4.63 6.86
CA PRO A 19 -1.52 5.14 6.43
C PRO A 19 -0.57 3.96 6.21
N VAL A 20 0.23 4.04 5.15
CA VAL A 20 1.32 3.08 4.89
C VAL A 20 2.62 3.83 4.69
N VAL A 21 3.69 3.32 5.28
CA VAL A 21 5.04 3.86 5.09
C VAL A 21 5.76 2.95 4.10
N VAL A 22 6.24 3.55 3.01
CA VAL A 22 6.99 2.84 1.98
C VAL A 22 8.46 2.99 2.29
N GLN A 23 9.16 1.87 2.38
CA GLN A 23 10.57 1.81 2.67
C GLN A 23 11.30 1.12 1.52
N GLU A 24 12.50 1.58 1.20
CA GLU A 24 13.39 0.82 0.32
C GLU A 24 13.95 -0.37 1.10
N TYR A 25 13.78 -1.56 0.53
CA TYR A 25 13.97 -2.83 1.24
C TYR A 25 15.41 -3.05 1.74
N GLY A 26 16.42 -2.66 0.96
CA GLY A 26 17.83 -2.90 1.33
C GLY A 26 18.38 -1.89 2.34
N SER A 27 18.17 -0.60 2.09
CA SER A 27 18.74 0.50 2.88
C SER A 27 17.90 0.90 4.08
N GLY A 28 16.62 0.50 4.13
CA GLY A 28 15.68 0.97 5.13
C GLY A 28 15.28 2.44 4.96
N LYS A 29 15.62 3.09 3.84
CA LYS A 29 15.25 4.49 3.60
C LYS A 29 13.74 4.61 3.44
N VAL A 30 13.10 5.47 4.23
CA VAL A 30 11.70 5.85 4.02
C VAL A 30 11.59 6.64 2.71
N LEU A 31 10.78 6.13 1.79
CA LEU A 31 10.54 6.73 0.48
C LEU A 31 9.36 7.69 0.51
N THR A 32 8.25 7.27 1.10
CA THR A 32 7.03 8.09 1.18
C THR A 32 6.06 7.55 2.22
N LEU A 33 5.12 8.39 2.65
CA LEU A 33 3.88 7.97 3.28
C LEU A 33 2.76 8.01 2.24
N ALA A 34 1.93 6.96 2.21
CA ALA A 34 0.77 6.86 1.36
C ALA A 34 -0.44 6.37 2.16
N TYR A 35 -1.57 6.15 1.49
CA TYR A 35 -2.78 5.61 2.10
C TYR A 35 -3.30 4.45 1.27
N VAL A 36 -3.87 3.45 1.95
CA VAL A 36 -4.55 2.31 1.34
C VAL A 36 -5.95 2.19 1.94
N ASN A 37 -6.96 1.88 1.12
CA ASN A 37 -8.18 1.24 1.61
C ASN A 37 -8.00 -0.29 1.52
N ARG A 38 -9.01 -1.05 1.97
CA ARG A 38 -9.01 -2.52 1.88
C ARG A 38 -8.68 -3.02 0.46
N GLU A 39 -9.37 -2.50 -0.55
CA GLU A 39 -9.17 -2.86 -1.96
C GLU A 39 -7.74 -2.62 -2.45
N ALA A 40 -7.12 -1.50 -2.08
CA ALA A 40 -5.74 -1.20 -2.47
C ALA A 40 -4.75 -2.17 -1.84
N LEU A 41 -4.96 -2.58 -0.59
CA LEU A 41 -4.09 -3.56 0.07
C LEU A 41 -4.27 -4.95 -0.53
N GLU A 42 -5.51 -5.37 -0.78
CA GLU A 42 -5.82 -6.64 -1.47
C GLU A 42 -5.13 -6.72 -2.84
N LYS A 43 -5.26 -5.68 -3.68
CA LYS A 43 -4.57 -5.60 -4.97
C LYS A 43 -3.05 -5.60 -4.84
N THR A 44 -2.52 -5.01 -3.77
CA THR A 44 -1.08 -5.02 -3.50
C THR A 44 -0.59 -6.45 -3.24
N MET A 45 -1.31 -7.21 -2.41
CA MET A 45 -0.98 -8.61 -2.12
C MET A 45 -1.20 -9.53 -3.32
N GLU A 46 -2.25 -9.30 -4.12
CA GLU A 46 -2.55 -10.09 -5.31
C GLU A 46 -1.49 -9.89 -6.41
N THR A 47 -1.08 -8.64 -6.66
CA THR A 47 -0.23 -8.31 -7.81
C THR A 47 1.26 -8.29 -7.48
N GLY A 48 1.64 -8.20 -6.20
CA GLY A 48 3.02 -7.94 -5.77
C GLY A 48 3.51 -6.52 -6.04
N TYR A 49 2.63 -5.60 -6.46
CA TYR A 49 2.97 -4.20 -6.71
C TYR A 49 2.14 -3.25 -5.85
N ALA A 50 2.75 -2.17 -5.40
CA ALA A 50 2.08 -1.20 -4.54
C ALA A 50 0.89 -0.53 -5.25
N HIS A 51 -0.30 -0.67 -4.65
CA HIS A 51 -1.51 0.05 -5.00
C HIS A 51 -1.89 1.00 -3.87
N TYR A 52 -2.27 2.22 -4.23
CA TYR A 52 -2.63 3.26 -3.25
C TYR A 52 -4.03 3.79 -3.49
N PHE A 53 -4.69 4.17 -2.40
CA PHE A 53 -5.96 4.88 -2.45
C PHE A 53 -5.71 6.39 -2.56
N ARG A 54 -6.03 6.96 -3.72
CA ARG A 54 -5.93 8.41 -3.98
C ARG A 54 -7.13 9.11 -3.36
N ARG A 55 -6.99 9.56 -2.11
CA ARG A 55 -8.04 10.27 -1.35
C ARG A 55 -8.73 11.39 -2.14
N SER A 56 -7.96 12.20 -2.88
CA SER A 56 -8.51 13.31 -3.68
C SER A 56 -9.31 12.86 -4.91
N HIS A 57 -9.14 11.62 -5.36
CA HIS A 57 -9.81 11.06 -6.55
C HIS A 57 -10.77 9.91 -6.20
N GLY A 58 -10.85 9.52 -4.91
CA GLY A 58 -11.71 8.44 -4.43
C GLY A 58 -11.49 7.07 -5.08
N ARG A 59 -10.27 6.76 -5.53
CA ARG A 59 -9.99 5.51 -6.27
C ARG A 59 -8.63 4.90 -5.99
N VAL A 60 -8.52 3.60 -6.22
CA VAL A 60 -7.25 2.85 -6.19
C VAL A 60 -6.45 3.11 -7.46
N MET A 61 -5.13 3.27 -7.34
CA MET A 61 -4.21 3.39 -8.47
C MET A 61 -2.93 2.57 -8.21
N LYS A 62 -2.46 1.86 -9.23
CA LYS A 62 -1.14 1.22 -9.21
C LYS A 62 -0.05 2.28 -9.23
N LYS A 63 0.88 2.23 -8.28
CA LYS A 63 2.01 3.16 -8.27
C LYS A 63 2.84 2.97 -9.53
N GLY A 64 3.12 4.07 -10.21
CA GLY A 64 3.96 4.07 -11.41
C GLY A 64 3.22 3.73 -12.70
N GLU A 65 1.89 3.50 -12.68
CA GLU A 65 1.11 3.16 -13.88
C GLU A 65 1.34 4.10 -15.06
N LYS A 66 1.48 5.41 -14.81
CA LYS A 66 1.78 6.40 -15.84
C LYS A 66 3.26 6.71 -16.01
N SER A 67 4.03 6.66 -14.93
CA SER A 67 5.42 7.14 -14.91
C SER A 67 6.46 6.04 -15.15
N GLY A 68 6.07 4.77 -15.18
CA GLY A 68 6.99 3.62 -15.19
C GLY A 68 7.66 3.32 -13.84
N ASN A 69 7.76 4.30 -12.94
CA ASN A 69 8.30 4.16 -11.57
C ASN A 69 7.39 3.33 -10.65
N VAL A 70 7.30 2.03 -10.91
CA VAL A 70 6.56 1.04 -10.12
C VAL A 70 7.31 0.70 -8.82
N GLN A 71 6.59 0.09 -7.89
CA GLN A 71 7.15 -0.39 -6.62
C GLN A 71 6.71 -1.84 -6.43
N GLU A 72 7.65 -2.76 -6.59
CA GLU A 72 7.49 -4.17 -6.23
C GLU A 72 7.52 -4.30 -4.70
N VAL A 73 6.63 -5.12 -4.16
CA VAL A 73 6.50 -5.33 -2.71
C VAL A 73 7.18 -6.63 -2.34
N LEU A 74 8.29 -6.50 -1.62
CA LEU A 74 9.08 -7.65 -1.14
C LEU A 74 8.63 -8.12 0.25
N ASP A 75 8.11 -7.21 1.07
CA ASP A 75 7.63 -7.50 2.42
C ASP A 75 6.57 -6.49 2.87
N ILE A 76 5.70 -6.92 3.80
CA ILE A 76 4.69 -6.10 4.48
C ILE A 76 4.77 -6.43 5.96
N LEU A 77 5.13 -5.43 6.77
CA LEU A 77 5.41 -5.54 8.21
C LEU A 77 4.19 -5.28 9.08
#